data_AF-A0A382ESP3-F1
#
_entry.id   AF-A0A382ESP3-F1
#
_cell.length_a   1.000
_cell.length_b   1.000
_cell.length_c   1.000
_cell.angle_alpha   90.00
_cell.angle_beta   90.00
_cell.angle_gamma   90.00
#
_symmetry.space_group_name_H-M   'P 1'
#
loop_
_entity.id
_entity.type
_entity.pdbx_description
1 polymer ?
#
loop_
_entity_poly.entity_id
_entity_poly.type
_entity_poly.pdbx_seq_one_letter_code
_entity_poly.pdbx_strand_id
1 'polypeptide(L)'
;MSSSRFPNKPLEKILGIPMLAHCYERALLSQVCDHLVVATPDQEIINWANEYKVPVLLTSHDHERATERVAEVIDILETEGQFFQNILLLQGDEPQIHPDDVIKLHEGFHGNKFNVVNLVYPIEGEDLSDPNGVKEIISNS
;
A
#
# COMPACT_ATOMS: atom_id res chain seq x y z
N MET A 1 -12.26 -10.46 3.21
CA MET A 1 -11.70 -11.36 2.20
C MET A 1 -12.45 -11.28 0.87
N SER A 2 -11.96 -10.49 -0.10
CA SER A 2 -12.49 -10.54 -1.47
C SER A 2 -11.41 -10.26 -2.53
N SER A 3 -10.29 -10.97 -2.48
CA SER A 3 -9.60 -11.32 -3.74
C SER A 3 -10.25 -12.58 -4.26
N SER A 4 -11.24 -12.44 -5.15
CA SER A 4 -11.97 -13.57 -5.73
C SER A 4 -11.08 -14.52 -6.53
N ARG A 5 -9.89 -14.05 -6.94
CA ARG A 5 -8.90 -14.82 -7.71
C ARG A 5 -7.88 -15.56 -6.85
N PHE A 6 -7.63 -15.09 -5.61
CA PHE A 6 -6.66 -15.70 -4.71
C PHE A 6 -7.10 -15.51 -3.24
N PRO A 7 -7.88 -16.46 -2.67
CA PRO A 7 -8.27 -16.42 -1.27
C PRO A 7 -7.03 -16.33 -0.36
N ASN A 8 -7.12 -15.59 0.73
CA ASN A 8 -6.05 -15.39 1.73
C ASN A 8 -4.74 -14.75 1.23
N LYS A 9 -4.70 -14.23 -0.02
CA LYS A 9 -3.50 -13.65 -0.66
C LYS A 9 -2.57 -12.88 0.29
N PRO A 10 -3.03 -11.92 1.13
CA PRO A 10 -2.14 -11.12 1.98
C PRO A 10 -1.26 -11.93 2.94
N LEU A 11 -1.74 -13.06 3.46
CA LEU A 11 -0.99 -13.90 4.41
C LEU A 11 -0.36 -15.14 3.78
N GLU A 12 -0.54 -15.32 2.46
CA GLU A 12 0.09 -16.40 1.72
C GLU A 12 1.62 -16.23 1.73
N LYS A 13 2.32 -17.35 1.92
CA LYS A 13 3.75 -17.33 2.21
C LYS A 13 4.57 -17.34 0.93
N ILE A 14 5.42 -16.34 0.77
CA ILE A 14 6.46 -16.27 -0.25
C ILE A 14 7.77 -16.59 0.45
N LEU A 15 8.37 -17.73 0.13
CA LEU A 15 9.59 -18.25 0.76
C LEU A 15 9.47 -18.35 2.29
N GLY A 16 8.29 -18.74 2.79
CA GLY A 16 8.02 -18.91 4.23
C GLY A 16 7.58 -17.65 4.97
N ILE A 17 7.64 -16.48 4.32
CA ILE A 17 7.28 -15.17 4.89
C ILE A 17 5.95 -14.70 4.27
N PRO A 18 4.95 -14.25 5.05
CA PRO A 18 3.70 -13.73 4.51
C PRO A 18 3.90 -12.59 3.50
N MET A 19 3.12 -12.56 2.43
CA MET A 19 3.20 -11.51 1.40
C MET A 19 3.15 -10.10 2.00
N LEU A 20 2.21 -9.86 2.92
CA LEU A 20 2.05 -8.57 3.60
C LEU A 20 3.27 -8.20 4.46
N ALA A 21 3.97 -9.20 5.02
CA ALA A 21 5.21 -8.96 5.76
C ALA A 21 6.31 -8.42 4.84
N HIS A 22 6.43 -8.97 3.62
CA HIS A 22 7.36 -8.43 2.61
C HIS A 22 7.03 -6.98 2.28
N CYS A 23 5.76 -6.65 2.04
CA CYS A 23 5.32 -5.29 1.75
C CYS A 23 5.66 -4.32 2.89
N TYR A 24 5.31 -4.68 4.13
CA TYR A 24 5.54 -3.84 5.30
C TYR A 24 7.03 -3.60 5.57
N GLU A 25 7.85 -4.66 5.57
CA GLU A 25 9.30 -4.54 5.80
C GLU A 25 9.99 -3.70 4.73
N ARG A 26 9.60 -3.85 3.46
CA ARG A 26 10.15 -3.04 2.37
C ARG A 26 9.78 -1.58 2.49
N ALA A 27 8.54 -1.28 2.89
CA ALA A 27 8.12 0.08 3.21
C ALA A 27 8.91 0.65 4.40
N LEU A 28 9.13 -0.14 5.45
CA LEU A 28 9.90 0.27 6.62
C LEU A 28 11.37 0.58 6.29
N LEU A 29 12.00 -0.23 5.41
CA LEU A 29 13.38 -0.03 4.97
C LEU A 29 13.60 1.32 4.25
N SER A 30 12.56 1.89 3.64
CA SER A 30 12.64 3.20 2.98
C SER A 30 12.92 4.35 3.96
N GLN A 31 12.52 4.19 5.24
CA GLN A 31 12.69 5.18 6.31
C GLN A 31 12.12 6.59 6.02
N VAL A 32 11.21 6.72 5.05
CA VAL A 32 10.58 8.02 4.71
C VAL A 32 9.27 8.29 5.45
N CYS A 33 8.70 7.27 6.08
CA CYS A 33 7.43 7.39 6.80
C CYS A 33 7.68 7.59 8.30
N ASP A 34 7.21 8.71 8.86
CA ASP A 34 7.16 8.92 10.31
C ASP A 34 6.17 7.96 11.00
N HIS A 35 5.15 7.51 10.26
CA HIS A 35 4.13 6.58 10.71
C HIS A 35 3.82 5.58 9.58
N LEU A 36 3.87 4.29 9.91
CA LEU A 36 3.61 3.21 8.95
C LEU A 36 2.67 2.19 9.58
N VAL A 37 1.51 2.00 8.96
CA VAL A 37 0.41 1.18 9.49
C VAL A 37 -0.21 0.32 8.39
N VAL A 38 -0.59 -0.90 8.75
CA VAL A 38 -1.40 -1.79 7.90
C VAL A 38 -2.88 -1.47 8.10
N ALA A 39 -3.60 -1.23 7.03
CA ALA A 39 -5.05 -1.02 7.06
C ALA A 39 -5.78 -2.23 6.49
N THR A 40 -6.64 -2.87 7.28
CA THR A 40 -7.32 -4.10 6.87
C THR A 40 -8.71 -4.20 7.49
N PRO A 41 -9.69 -4.82 6.82
CA PRO A 41 -10.95 -5.16 7.45
C PRO A 41 -10.95 -6.58 8.03
N ASP A 42 -9.92 -7.38 7.71
CA ASP A 42 -9.88 -8.79 8.04
C ASP A 42 -9.22 -9.03 9.40
N GLN A 43 -9.97 -9.61 10.35
CA GLN A 43 -9.49 -9.92 11.70
C GLN A 43 -8.27 -10.87 11.72
N GLU A 44 -8.14 -11.74 10.71
CA GLU A 44 -6.97 -12.61 10.57
C GLU A 44 -5.67 -11.79 10.39
N ILE A 45 -5.73 -10.73 9.60
CA ILE A 45 -4.59 -9.82 9.38
C ILE A 45 -4.33 -8.99 10.65
N ILE A 46 -5.37 -8.57 11.37
CA ILE A 46 -5.22 -7.90 12.68
C ILE A 46 -4.49 -8.81 13.68
N ASN A 47 -4.89 -10.08 13.76
CA ASN A 47 -4.28 -11.05 14.67
C ASN A 47 -2.80 -11.29 14.32
N TRP A 48 -2.52 -11.50 13.03
CA TRP A 48 -1.14 -11.62 12.54
C TRP A 48 -0.32 -10.38 12.89
N ALA A 49 -0.80 -9.19 12.54
CA ALA A 49 -0.07 -7.96 12.79
C ALA A 49 0.21 -7.74 14.30
N ASN A 50 -0.75 -8.04 15.17
CA ASN A 50 -0.56 -7.98 16.62
C ASN A 50 0.49 -8.99 17.13
N GLU A 51 0.50 -10.22 16.62
CA GLU A 51 1.50 -11.24 16.96
C GLU A 51 2.93 -10.76 16.65
N TYR A 52 3.10 -10.12 15.49
CA TYR A 52 4.40 -9.61 15.02
C TYR A 52 4.67 -8.14 15.41
N LYS A 53 3.78 -7.51 16.17
CA LYS A 53 3.86 -6.08 16.58
C LYS A 53 3.95 -5.11 15.40
N VAL A 54 3.33 -5.46 14.29
CA VAL A 54 3.14 -4.57 13.14
C VAL A 54 1.96 -3.64 13.47
N PRO A 55 2.12 -2.30 13.40
CA PRO A 55 1.02 -1.37 13.58
C PRO A 55 -0.10 -1.67 12.58
N VAL A 56 -1.33 -1.79 13.08
CA VAL A 56 -2.48 -2.17 12.27
C VAL A 56 -3.73 -1.44 12.72
N LEU A 57 -4.58 -1.08 11.76
CA LEU A 57 -5.89 -0.50 11.99
C LEU A 57 -6.97 -1.34 11.31
N LEU A 58 -8.03 -1.62 12.07
CA LEU A 58 -9.24 -2.23 11.54
C LEU A 58 -10.02 -1.17 10.76
N THR A 59 -10.44 -1.53 9.55
CA THR A 59 -11.20 -0.68 8.63
C THR A 59 -12.47 -1.39 8.17
N SER A 60 -13.39 -0.67 7.53
CA SER A 60 -14.64 -1.24 7.03
C SER A 60 -14.44 -2.25 5.89
N HIS A 61 -15.32 -3.25 5.84
CA HIS A 61 -15.48 -4.16 4.71
C HIS A 61 -16.17 -3.51 3.51
N ASP A 62 -16.82 -2.34 3.70
CA ASP A 62 -17.67 -1.70 2.69
C ASP A 62 -16.87 -0.89 1.65
N HIS A 63 -15.56 -0.73 1.85
CA HIS A 63 -14.70 0.00 0.91
C HIS A 63 -14.49 -0.77 -0.38
N GLU A 64 -14.81 -0.13 -1.50
CA GLU A 64 -14.54 -0.66 -2.84
C GLU A 64 -13.14 -0.29 -3.32
N ARG A 65 -12.60 0.84 -2.83
CA ARG A 65 -11.31 1.40 -3.27
C ARG A 65 -10.32 1.50 -2.13
N ALA A 66 -9.04 1.32 -2.46
CA ALA A 66 -7.96 1.51 -1.49
C ALA A 66 -7.93 2.94 -0.91
N THR A 67 -8.29 3.94 -1.72
CA THR A 67 -8.36 5.34 -1.27
C THR A 67 -9.47 5.61 -0.24
N GLU A 68 -10.59 4.89 -0.30
CA GLU A 68 -11.67 5.00 0.69
C GLU A 68 -11.21 4.43 2.05
N ARG A 69 -10.48 3.30 2.01
CA ARG A 69 -9.83 2.73 3.19
C ARG A 69 -8.80 3.69 3.81
N VAL A 70 -8.02 4.39 2.97
CA VAL A 70 -7.08 5.41 3.44
C VAL A 70 -7.81 6.56 4.14
N ALA A 71 -8.93 7.02 3.60
CA ALA A 71 -9.71 8.08 4.24
C ALA A 71 -10.18 7.68 5.65
N GLU A 72 -10.70 6.45 5.81
CA GLU A 72 -11.09 5.95 7.14
C GLU A 72 -9.90 5.87 8.11
N VAL A 73 -8.73 5.44 7.64
CA VAL A 73 -7.51 5.40 8.46
C VAL A 73 -7.14 6.79 8.96
N ILE A 74 -7.20 7.79 8.08
CA ILE A 74 -6.93 9.19 8.45
C ILE A 74 -7.93 9.66 9.48
N ASP A 75 -9.23 9.44 9.26
CA ASP A 75 -10.29 9.82 10.22
C ASP A 75 -10.04 9.22 11.60
N ILE A 76 -9.69 7.92 11.67
CA ILE A 76 -9.36 7.23 12.93
C ILE A 76 -8.17 7.91 13.61
N LEU A 77 -7.08 8.14 12.89
CA LEU A 77 -5.86 8.73 13.44
C LEU A 77 -6.07 10.19 13.88
N GLU A 78 -6.89 10.95 13.17
CA GLU A 78 -7.26 12.32 13.57
C GLU A 78 -8.07 12.35 14.86
N THR A 79 -8.92 11.34 15.12
CA THR A 79 -9.61 11.22 16.42
C THR A 79 -8.66 10.99 17.60
N GLU A 80 -7.47 10.46 17.31
CA GLU A 80 -6.38 10.26 18.28
C GLU A 80 -5.43 11.47 18.35
N GLY A 81 -5.70 12.54 17.59
CA GLY A 81 -4.89 13.76 17.55
C GLY A 81 -3.63 13.64 16.68
N GLN A 82 -3.58 12.65 15.78
CA GLN A 82 -2.48 12.48 14.82
C GLN A 82 -2.87 13.07 13.47
N PHE A 83 -2.06 13.99 12.94
CA PHE A 83 -2.33 14.69 11.68
C PHE A 83 -1.15 14.52 10.73
N PHE A 84 -1.46 14.22 9.46
CA PHE A 84 -0.45 13.94 8.43
C PHE A 84 -0.64 14.89 7.25
N GLN A 85 0.47 15.42 6.74
CA GLN A 85 0.44 16.32 5.57
C GLN A 85 0.42 15.54 4.26
N ASN A 86 1.15 14.42 4.21
CA ASN A 86 1.30 13.59 3.03
C ASN A 86 0.98 12.14 3.40
N ILE A 87 0.34 11.43 2.48
CA ILE A 87 -0.05 10.03 2.65
C ILE A 87 0.55 9.22 1.51
N LEU A 88 1.30 8.18 1.85
CA LEU A 88 1.81 7.20 0.90
C LEU A 88 0.94 5.96 0.97
N LEU A 89 0.23 5.67 -0.13
CA LEU A 89 -0.61 4.49 -0.27
C LEU A 89 0.17 3.37 -0.95
N LEU A 90 0.59 2.37 -0.19
CA LEU A 90 1.24 1.17 -0.71
C LEU A 90 0.24 0.01 -0.72
N GLN A 91 0.12 -0.69 -1.85
CA GLN A 91 -0.76 -1.85 -1.94
C GLN A 91 -0.18 -3.04 -1.17
N GLY A 92 -1.04 -3.74 -0.42
CA GLY A 92 -0.63 -4.88 0.41
C GLY A 92 -0.24 -6.14 -0.38
N ASP A 93 -0.32 -6.10 -1.71
CA ASP A 93 -0.02 -7.21 -2.60
C ASP A 93 1.13 -6.96 -3.58
N GLU A 94 2.00 -6.00 -3.26
CA GLU A 94 3.25 -5.70 -3.96
C GLU A 94 4.48 -6.14 -3.13
N PRO A 95 4.70 -7.44 -2.88
CA PRO A 95 5.79 -7.94 -2.03
C PRO A 95 7.19 -7.69 -2.59
N GLN A 96 7.28 -7.20 -3.83
CA GLN A 96 8.53 -6.87 -4.52
C GLN A 96 8.81 -5.37 -4.59
N ILE A 97 7.99 -4.52 -3.97
CA ILE A 97 8.22 -3.07 -3.96
C ILE A 97 9.65 -2.75 -3.51
N HIS A 98 10.35 -1.91 -4.28
CA HIS A 98 11.70 -1.51 -3.93
C HIS A 98 11.63 -0.33 -2.94
N PRO A 99 12.43 -0.33 -1.84
CA PRO A 99 12.46 0.81 -0.91
C PRO A 99 12.74 2.14 -1.62
N ASP A 100 13.64 2.16 -2.62
CA ASP A 100 13.93 3.35 -3.43
C ASP A 100 12.69 3.90 -4.17
N ASP A 101 11.70 3.06 -4.47
CA ASP A 101 10.49 3.53 -5.14
C ASP A 101 9.56 4.23 -4.15
N VAL A 102 9.51 3.76 -2.91
CA VAL A 102 8.83 4.47 -1.81
C VAL A 102 9.50 5.84 -1.58
N ILE A 103 10.84 5.89 -1.64
CA ILE A 103 11.61 7.13 -1.54
C ILE A 103 11.27 8.09 -2.69
N LYS A 104 11.31 7.61 -3.94
CA LYS A 104 10.96 8.43 -5.13
C LYS A 104 9.53 8.97 -5.07
N LEU A 105 8.58 8.15 -4.61
CA LEU A 105 7.18 8.58 -4.46
C LEU A 105 7.07 9.70 -3.42
N HIS A 106 7.76 9.57 -2.28
CA HIS A 106 7.84 10.62 -1.27
C HIS A 106 8.46 11.91 -1.83
N GLU A 107 9.59 11.82 -2.52
CA GLU A 107 10.27 12.96 -3.15
C GLU A 107 9.42 13.63 -4.23
N GLY A 108 8.56 12.89 -4.93
CA GLY A 108 7.66 13.43 -5.95
C GLY A 108 6.70 14.51 -5.43
N PHE A 109 6.39 14.49 -4.12
CA PHE A 109 5.59 15.54 -3.47
C PHE A 109 6.41 16.79 -3.11
N HIS A 110 7.75 16.69 -2.99
CA HIS A 110 8.57 17.82 -2.57
C HIS A 110 8.65 18.92 -3.65
N GLY A 111 8.27 20.14 -3.28
CA GLY A 111 8.36 21.32 -4.15
C GLY A 111 7.27 21.42 -5.21
N ASN A 112 6.35 20.45 -5.28
CA ASN A 112 5.27 20.42 -6.25
C ASN A 112 3.91 20.71 -5.60
N LYS A 113 2.97 21.24 -6.38
CA LYS A 113 1.57 21.49 -5.96
C LYS A 113 0.63 20.39 -6.44
N PHE A 114 1.11 19.15 -6.51
CA PHE A 114 0.28 18.02 -6.94
C PHE A 114 -0.53 17.48 -5.76
N ASN A 115 -1.81 17.19 -6.00
CA ASN A 115 -2.68 16.59 -4.99
C ASN A 115 -2.47 15.07 -4.91
N VAL A 116 -2.03 14.46 -6.01
CA VAL A 116 -1.80 13.02 -6.13
C VAL A 116 -0.60 12.82 -7.03
N VAL A 117 0.30 11.93 -6.63
CA VAL A 117 1.45 11.46 -7.41
C VAL A 117 1.36 9.94 -7.46
N ASN A 118 1.62 9.36 -8.63
CA ASN A 118 1.72 7.91 -8.81
C ASN A 118 3.06 7.59 -9.48
N LEU A 119 3.66 6.45 -9.14
CA LEU A 119 4.82 5.95 -9.86
C LEU A 119 4.37 5.04 -11.00
N VAL A 120 5.03 5.21 -12.14
CA VAL A 120 4.78 4.44 -13.35
C VAL A 120 6.10 3.98 -13.93
N TYR A 121 6.09 2.79 -14.51
CA TYR A 121 7.24 2.21 -15.19
C TYR A 121 6.97 2.11 -16.68
N PRO A 122 7.99 2.33 -17.53
CA PRO A 122 7.89 1.99 -18.94
C PRO A 122 7.52 0.51 -19.08
N ILE A 123 6.50 0.23 -19.90
CA ILE A 123 6.10 -1.12 -20.24
C ILE A 123 7.00 -1.60 -21.38
N GLU A 124 7.68 -2.74 -21.20
CA GLU A 124 8.55 -3.35 -22.20
C GLU A 124 8.09 -4.77 -22.56
N GLY A 125 8.43 -5.24 -23.76
CA GLY A 125 8.19 -6.62 -24.16
C GLY A 125 6.73 -7.06 -24.15
N GLU A 126 6.47 -8.26 -23.60
CA GLU A 126 5.15 -8.91 -23.61
C GLU A 126 4.19 -8.32 -22.57
N ASP A 127 4.66 -7.52 -21.62
CA ASP A 127 3.87 -6.94 -20.53
C ASP A 127 2.73 -6.06 -21.04
N LEU A 128 2.90 -5.44 -22.21
CA LEU A 128 1.84 -4.66 -22.86
C LEU A 128 0.61 -5.53 -23.19
N SER A 129 0.83 -6.82 -23.47
CA SER A 129 -0.20 -7.76 -23.87
C SER A 129 -0.82 -8.55 -22.71
N ASP A 130 -0.20 -8.57 -21.52
CA ASP A 130 -0.71 -9.31 -20.37
C ASP A 130 -1.98 -8.65 -19.81
N PRO A 131 -3.19 -9.24 -19.91
CA PRO A 131 -4.42 -8.63 -19.42
C PRO A 131 -4.45 -8.39 -17.90
N ASN A 132 -3.52 -9.00 -17.13
CA ASN A 132 -3.46 -8.85 -15.68
C ASN A 132 -2.62 -7.65 -15.22
N GLY A 133 -1.77 -7.09 -16.09
CA GLY A 133 -1.04 -5.86 -15.80
C GLY A 133 -1.94 -4.62 -15.83
N VAL A 134 -1.80 -3.74 -14.85
CA VAL A 134 -2.39 -2.39 -14.90
C VAL A 134 -1.55 -1.56 -15.86
N LYS A 135 -2.19 -0.85 -16.81
CA LYS A 135 -1.51 0.06 -17.74
C LYS A 135 -1.98 1.48 -17.52
N GLU A 136 -1.02 2.39 -17.50
CA GLU A 136 -1.28 3.82 -17.40
C GLU A 136 -0.93 4.49 -18.73
N ILE A 137 -1.78 5.42 -19.17
CA ILE A 137 -1.56 6.21 -20.38
C ILE A 137 -1.10 7.59 -19.94
N ILE A 138 0.14 7.94 -20.28
CA ILE A 138 0.71 9.26 -20.00
C ILE A 138 0.48 10.15 -21.22
N SER A 139 -0.25 11.24 -21.03
CA SER A 139 -0.40 12.28 -22.05
C SER A 139 0.56 13.42 -21.74
N ASN A 140 1.46 13.73 -22.68
CA ASN A 140 2.27 14.95 -22.60
C ASN A 140 1.37 16.12 -22.99
N SER A 141 0.94 16.89 -21.99
CA SER A 141 0.21 18.15 -22.18
C SER A 141 1.19 19.31 -22.30
#